data_AF-A0A919DZA6-F1
#
_entry.id   AF-A0A919DZA6-F1
#
_cell.length_a   1.000
_cell.length_b   1.000
_cell.length_c   1.000
_cell.angle_alpha   90.00
_cell.angle_beta   90.00
_cell.angle_gamma   90.00
#
_symmetry.space_group_name_H-M   'P 1'
#
loop_
_entity.id
_entity.type
_entity.pdbx_description
1 polymer ?
#
loop_
_entity_poly.entity_id
_entity_poly.type
_entity_poly.pdbx_seq_one_letter_code
_entity_poly.pdbx_strand_id
1 'polypeptide(L)'
;MLDRPALLADHIRRSVAEGLVPAPASPATHGEWHACFPELGQFLGGWFSQDMPDEFDGHEAAVDDYAATTDRRLVARLVGETRELPALGLDEAEYAVGVAELGMEVEVLAPYGPSGWPALVAARLG
;
A
#
# COMPACT_ATOMS: atom_id res chain seq x y z
N MET A 1 42.46 -0.12 -0.31
CA MET A 1 41.19 0.33 -0.90
C MET A 1 40.22 -0.84 -0.76
N LEU A 2 39.32 -0.80 0.21
CA LEU A 2 38.39 -1.92 0.43
C LEU A 2 37.38 -1.95 -0.72
N ASP A 3 37.14 -3.14 -1.26
CA ASP A 3 36.24 -3.37 -2.39
C ASP A 3 34.80 -3.13 -1.94
N ARG A 4 34.15 -2.10 -2.51
CA ARG A 4 32.78 -1.65 -2.17
C ARG A 4 31.76 -2.81 -2.06
N PRO A 5 31.72 -3.81 -2.96
CA PRO A 5 30.82 -4.96 -2.83
C PRO A 5 31.04 -5.82 -1.58
N ALA A 6 32.28 -5.95 -1.09
CA ALA A 6 32.56 -6.73 0.11
C ALA A 6 32.02 -6.05 1.37
N LEU A 7 32.10 -4.71 1.44
CA LEU A 7 31.52 -3.92 2.53
C LEU A 7 29.99 -4.00 2.55
N LEU A 8 29.35 -3.96 1.38
CA LEU A 8 27.89 -4.09 1.27
C LEU A 8 27.42 -5.49 1.69
N ALA A 9 28.12 -6.54 1.24
CA ALA A 9 27.78 -7.91 1.59
C ALA A 9 27.92 -8.17 3.10
N ASP A 10 28.96 -7.61 3.74
CA ASP A 10 29.16 -7.74 5.18
C ASP A 10 28.11 -6.95 5.97
N HIS A 11 27.74 -5.76 5.49
CA HIS A 11 26.66 -4.96 6.05
C HIS A 11 25.31 -5.70 6.01
N ILE A 12 24.94 -6.27 4.85
CA ILE A 12 23.70 -7.05 4.70
C ILE A 12 23.73 -8.27 5.62
N ARG A 13 24.84 -9.01 5.66
CA ARG A 13 24.98 -10.22 6.50
C ARG A 13 24.80 -9.88 7.98
N ARG A 14 25.39 -8.76 8.43
CA ARG A 14 25.22 -8.27 9.80
C ARG A 14 23.79 -7.82 10.08
N SER A 15 23.16 -7.06 9.17
CA SER A 15 21.76 -6.65 9.30
C SER A 15 20.81 -7.84 9.44
N VAL A 16 21.02 -8.90 8.67
CA VAL A 16 20.22 -10.14 8.76
C VAL A 16 20.49 -10.87 10.09
N ALA A 17 21.75 -10.98 10.51
CA ALA A 17 22.12 -11.71 11.73
C ALA A 17 21.67 -10.99 13.01
N GLU A 18 21.71 -9.67 13.03
CA GLU A 18 21.41 -8.84 14.19
C GLU A 18 19.98 -8.28 14.17
N GLY A 19 19.20 -8.56 13.11
CA GLY A 19 17.86 -8.00 12.91
C GLY A 19 17.86 -6.48 12.72
N LEU A 20 19.01 -5.89 12.35
CA LEU A 20 19.14 -4.46 12.08
C LEU A 20 18.62 -4.15 10.69
N VAL A 21 17.30 -4.21 10.54
CA VAL A 21 16.60 -3.72 9.36
C VAL A 21 16.36 -2.22 9.56
N PRO A 22 16.79 -1.35 8.62
CA PRO A 22 16.41 0.06 8.67
C PRO A 22 14.90 0.19 8.76
N ALA A 23 14.41 1.18 9.52
CA ALA A 23 12.99 1.49 9.49
C ALA A 23 12.56 1.75 8.03
N PRO A 24 11.37 1.29 7.61
CA PRO A 24 10.81 1.64 6.33
C PRO A 24 10.82 3.16 6.17
N ALA A 25 11.33 3.66 5.05
CA ALA A 25 11.26 5.07 4.72
C ALA A 25 9.99 5.33 3.91
N SER A 26 9.29 6.42 4.21
CA SER A 26 8.12 6.85 3.45
C SER A 26 8.52 7.14 2.00
N PRO A 27 7.82 6.59 1.00
CA PRO A 27 8.03 6.95 -0.40
C PRO A 27 7.73 8.44 -0.62
N ALA A 28 8.50 9.11 -1.48
CA ALA A 28 8.36 10.55 -1.71
C ALA A 28 7.75 10.88 -3.07
N THR A 29 7.79 9.94 -4.02
CA THR A 29 7.33 10.14 -5.39
C THR A 29 6.32 9.08 -5.81
N HIS A 30 5.44 9.41 -6.75
CA HIS A 30 4.53 8.48 -7.41
C HIS A 30 5.18 7.13 -7.76
N GLY A 31 6.36 7.18 -8.42
CA GLY A 31 7.08 5.98 -8.83
C GLY A 31 7.59 5.13 -7.66
N GLU A 32 8.01 5.76 -6.57
CA GLU A 32 8.41 5.06 -5.35
C GLU A 32 7.21 4.42 -4.64
N TRP A 33 6.07 5.13 -4.59
CA TRP A 33 4.82 4.58 -4.05
C TRP A 33 4.39 3.30 -4.77
N HIS A 34 4.34 3.32 -6.10
CA HIS A 34 4.01 2.14 -6.90
C HIS A 34 5.09 1.05 -6.88
N ALA A 35 6.35 1.39 -6.59
CA ALA A 35 7.41 0.39 -6.42
C ALA A 35 7.29 -0.34 -5.07
N CYS A 36 6.92 0.37 -4.01
CA CYS A 36 6.73 -0.20 -2.67
C CYS A 36 5.39 -0.94 -2.53
N PHE A 37 4.31 -0.41 -3.10
CA PHE A 37 2.95 -0.93 -2.94
C PHE A 37 2.25 -1.14 -4.30
N PRO A 38 2.77 -2.01 -5.17
CA PRO A 38 2.27 -2.18 -6.52
C PRO A 38 0.83 -2.72 -6.57
N GLU A 39 0.46 -3.63 -5.67
CA GLU A 39 -0.89 -4.20 -5.66
C GLU A 39 -1.89 -3.21 -5.06
N LEU A 40 -1.51 -2.50 -4.00
CA LEU A 40 -2.35 -1.42 -3.47
C LEU A 40 -2.57 -0.31 -4.49
N GLY A 41 -1.55 0.04 -5.28
CA GLY A 41 -1.68 1.01 -6.36
C GLY A 41 -2.61 0.53 -7.49
N GLN A 42 -2.57 -0.76 -7.83
CA GLN A 42 -3.53 -1.33 -8.80
C GLN A 42 -4.96 -1.32 -8.27
N PHE A 43 -5.14 -1.71 -7.01
CA PHE A 43 -6.45 -1.71 -6.37
C PHE A 43 -7.07 -0.30 -6.29
N LEU A 44 -6.32 0.68 -5.79
CA LEU A 44 -6.81 2.06 -5.65
C LEU A 44 -7.04 2.72 -7.01
N GLY A 45 -6.06 2.66 -7.92
CA GLY A 45 -6.21 3.25 -9.26
C GLY A 45 -7.22 2.54 -10.16
N GLY A 46 -7.50 1.26 -9.92
CA GLY A 46 -8.43 0.47 -10.72
C GLY A 46 -9.88 0.55 -10.25
N TRP A 47 -10.11 0.44 -8.93
CA TRP A 47 -11.46 0.35 -8.36
C TRP A 47 -11.93 1.63 -7.65
N PHE A 48 -11.02 2.57 -7.36
CA PHE A 48 -11.31 3.81 -6.65
C PHE A 48 -10.86 5.05 -7.44
N SER A 49 -10.91 4.95 -8.77
CA SER A 49 -10.77 6.07 -9.70
C SER A 49 -12.04 6.94 -9.71
N GLN A 50 -11.97 8.10 -10.37
CA GLN A 50 -13.13 8.97 -10.56
C GLN A 50 -14.37 8.29 -11.19
N ASP A 51 -14.19 7.18 -11.90
CA ASP A 51 -15.26 6.45 -12.59
C ASP A 51 -15.99 5.46 -11.66
N MET A 52 -15.47 5.20 -10.45
CA MET A 52 -16.04 4.27 -9.47
C MET A 52 -17.55 4.48 -9.23
N PRO A 53 -18.07 5.70 -9.03
CA PRO A 53 -19.50 5.90 -8.76
C PRO A 53 -20.43 5.53 -9.92
N ASP A 54 -19.91 5.47 -11.15
CA ASP A 54 -20.65 5.04 -12.33
C ASP A 54 -20.58 3.52 -12.53
N GLU A 55 -19.53 2.87 -12.01
CA GLU A 55 -19.28 1.43 -12.15
C GLU A 55 -19.83 0.59 -10.98
N PHE A 56 -19.87 1.16 -9.77
CA PHE A 56 -20.20 0.43 -8.55
C PHE A 56 -21.22 1.16 -7.68
N ASP A 57 -22.07 0.39 -6.99
CA ASP A 57 -23.02 0.88 -5.98
C ASP A 57 -22.31 1.25 -4.65
N GLY A 58 -21.17 1.95 -4.75
CA GLY A 58 -20.35 2.42 -3.66
C GLY A 58 -19.11 1.58 -3.36
N HIS A 59 -18.33 2.07 -2.39
CA HIS A 59 -17.01 1.54 -2.04
C HIS A 59 -17.02 0.04 -1.74
N GLU A 60 -18.02 -0.45 -0.99
CA GLU A 60 -18.09 -1.88 -0.63
C GLU A 60 -18.36 -2.78 -1.84
N ALA A 61 -19.14 -2.30 -2.81
CA ALA A 61 -19.39 -3.05 -4.05
C ALA A 61 -18.13 -3.14 -4.90
N ALA A 62 -17.32 -2.07 -4.94
CA ALA A 62 -16.01 -2.09 -5.59
C ALA A 62 -15.03 -3.09 -4.92
N VAL A 63 -15.00 -3.15 -3.58
CA VAL A 63 -14.20 -4.16 -2.85
C VAL A 63 -14.66 -5.58 -3.16
N ASP A 64 -15.97 -5.82 -3.18
CA ASP A 64 -16.54 -7.13 -3.51
C ASP A 64 -16.22 -7.57 -4.93
N ASP A 65 -16.30 -6.65 -5.88
CA ASP A 65 -15.93 -6.91 -7.26
C ASP A 65 -14.44 -7.25 -7.40
N TYR A 66 -13.55 -6.46 -6.78
CA TYR A 66 -12.12 -6.76 -6.77
C TYR A 66 -11.84 -8.16 -6.22
N ALA A 67 -12.45 -8.51 -5.09
CA ALA A 67 -12.28 -9.82 -4.45
C ALA A 67 -12.82 -10.98 -5.30
N ALA A 68 -13.89 -10.75 -6.08
CA ALA A 68 -14.51 -11.75 -6.94
C ALA A 68 -13.76 -11.96 -8.27
N THR A 69 -13.14 -10.91 -8.79
CA THR A 69 -12.54 -10.90 -10.14
C THR A 69 -11.02 -11.07 -10.14
N THR A 70 -10.35 -10.80 -9.02
CA THR A 70 -8.89 -10.83 -8.91
C THR A 70 -8.36 -12.17 -8.42
N ASP A 71 -7.17 -12.57 -8.88
CA ASP A 71 -6.49 -13.78 -8.40
C ASP A 71 -6.22 -13.69 -6.89
N ARG A 72 -6.55 -14.76 -6.14
CA ARG A 72 -6.42 -14.80 -4.68
C ARG A 72 -5.01 -14.49 -4.16
N ARG A 73 -3.95 -14.72 -4.95
CA ARG A 73 -2.58 -14.37 -4.56
C ARG A 73 -2.35 -12.86 -4.60
N LEU A 74 -2.98 -12.17 -5.53
CA LEU A 74 -2.95 -10.71 -5.61
C LEU A 74 -3.79 -10.12 -4.47
N VAL A 75 -4.97 -10.67 -4.18
CA VAL A 75 -5.74 -10.28 -2.98
C VAL A 75 -4.93 -10.44 -1.69
N ALA A 76 -4.24 -11.58 -1.52
CA ALA A 76 -3.38 -11.79 -0.36
C ALA A 76 -2.19 -10.81 -0.30
N ARG A 77 -1.65 -10.41 -1.46
CA ARG A 77 -0.59 -9.41 -1.57
C ARG A 77 -1.10 -8.02 -1.19
N LEU A 78 -2.26 -7.62 -1.70
CA LEU A 78 -2.93 -6.37 -1.32
C LEU A 78 -3.06 -6.28 0.21
N VAL A 79 -3.60 -7.33 0.83
CA VAL A 79 -3.78 -7.40 2.28
C VAL A 79 -2.44 -7.26 3.02
N GLY A 80 -1.36 -7.84 2.50
CA GLY A 80 -0.01 -7.66 3.05
C GLY A 80 0.48 -6.22 2.94
N GLU A 81 0.43 -5.65 1.74
CA GLU A 81 0.86 -4.27 1.46
C GLU A 81 0.07 -3.25 2.29
N THR A 82 -1.25 -3.41 2.45
CA THR A 82 -2.06 -2.54 3.29
C THR A 82 -1.72 -2.65 4.78
N ARG A 83 -1.27 -3.81 5.26
CA ARG A 83 -0.80 -3.99 6.65
C ARG A 83 0.60 -3.41 6.88
N GLU A 84 1.37 -3.19 5.82
CA GLU A 84 2.69 -2.56 5.90
C GLU A 84 2.62 -1.04 5.93
N LEU A 85 1.59 -0.42 5.34
CA LEU A 85 1.40 1.03 5.34
C LEU A 85 1.54 1.69 6.73
N PRO A 86 0.91 1.17 7.83
CA PRO A 86 1.10 1.70 9.17
C PRO A 86 2.54 1.71 9.68
N ALA A 87 3.40 0.84 9.17
CA ALA A 87 4.81 0.80 9.57
C ALA A 87 5.62 2.00 9.06
N LEU A 88 5.08 2.78 8.11
CA LEU A 88 5.67 4.02 7.63
C LEU A 88 5.54 5.18 8.63
N GLY A 89 4.63 5.07 9.62
CA GLY A 89 4.47 6.08 10.67
C GLY A 89 3.94 7.44 10.17
N LEU A 90 3.11 7.42 9.12
CA LEU A 90 2.52 8.60 8.49
C LEU A 90 1.42 9.23 9.36
N ASP A 91 1.28 10.55 9.29
CA ASP A 91 0.08 11.23 9.76
C ASP A 91 -1.08 11.16 8.73
N GLU A 92 -2.29 11.60 9.11
CA GLU A 92 -3.47 11.51 8.21
C GLU A 92 -3.31 12.32 6.91
N ALA A 93 -2.57 13.42 6.92
CA ALA A 93 -2.35 14.23 5.72
C ALA A 93 -1.35 13.54 4.78
N GLU A 94 -0.29 12.95 5.34
CA GLU A 94 0.67 12.12 4.62
C GLU A 94 0.01 10.85 4.06
N TYR A 95 -0.93 10.24 4.79
CA TYR A 95 -1.76 9.15 4.29
C TYR A 95 -2.62 9.58 3.11
N ALA A 96 -3.28 10.74 3.19
CA ALA A 96 -4.09 11.27 2.10
C ALA A 96 -3.26 11.49 0.83
N VAL A 97 -2.05 12.02 0.97
CA VAL A 97 -1.10 12.13 -0.14
C VAL A 97 -0.72 10.75 -0.67
N GLY A 98 -0.34 9.80 0.20
CA GLY A 98 0.08 8.47 -0.20
C GLY A 98 -0.99 7.68 -0.97
N VAL A 99 -2.25 7.70 -0.53
CA VAL A 99 -3.34 7.02 -1.25
C VAL A 99 -3.67 7.70 -2.58
N ALA A 100 -3.52 9.03 -2.68
CA ALA A 100 -3.66 9.77 -3.93
C ALA A 100 -2.51 9.44 -4.90
N GLU A 101 -1.27 9.37 -4.43
CA GLU A 101 -0.11 8.94 -5.21
C GLU A 101 -0.27 7.50 -5.73
N LEU A 102 -0.99 6.64 -4.99
CA LEU A 102 -1.36 5.28 -5.38
C LEU A 102 -2.60 5.19 -6.29
N GLY A 103 -3.22 6.32 -6.64
CA GLY A 103 -4.31 6.39 -7.62
C GLY A 103 -5.72 6.44 -7.05
N MET A 104 -5.91 6.63 -5.74
CA MET A 104 -7.25 6.88 -5.19
C MET A 104 -7.71 8.29 -5.57
N GLU A 105 -8.83 8.39 -6.29
CA GLU A 105 -9.40 9.67 -6.76
C GLU A 105 -10.78 9.97 -6.16
N VAL A 106 -11.37 9.03 -5.43
CA VAL A 106 -12.64 9.21 -4.71
C VAL A 106 -12.39 9.48 -3.23
N GLU A 107 -13.28 10.27 -2.62
CA GLU A 107 -13.23 10.50 -1.17
C GLU A 107 -13.67 9.25 -0.40
N VAL A 108 -12.91 8.93 0.65
CA VAL A 108 -13.28 7.91 1.63
C VAL A 108 -14.58 8.32 2.35
N LEU A 109 -15.54 7.41 2.44
CA LEU A 109 -16.78 7.64 3.19
C LEU A 109 -16.51 7.84 4.69
N ALA A 110 -17.07 8.91 5.26
CA ALA A 110 -17.17 9.06 6.71
C ALA A 110 -17.83 7.80 7.33
N PRO A 111 -17.38 7.33 8.50
CA PRO A 111 -16.56 8.03 9.49
C PRO A 111 -15.04 7.82 9.37
N TYR A 112 -14.55 7.17 8.32
CA TYR A 112 -13.14 6.81 8.22
C TYR A 112 -12.28 7.96 7.71
N GLY A 113 -11.11 8.13 8.32
CA GLY A 113 -10.04 8.94 7.74
C GLY A 113 -9.27 8.16 6.65
N PRO A 114 -8.39 8.83 5.90
CA PRO A 114 -7.52 8.23 4.88
C PRO A 114 -6.78 6.97 5.33
N SER A 115 -6.32 6.89 6.58
CA SER A 115 -5.65 5.69 7.12
C SER A 115 -6.62 4.55 7.45
N GLY A 116 -7.86 4.87 7.83
CA GLY A 116 -8.83 3.94 8.39
C GLY A 116 -9.51 3.05 7.35
N TRP A 117 -9.76 3.59 6.15
CA TRP A 117 -10.43 2.84 5.09
C TRP A 117 -9.58 1.69 4.52
N PRO A 118 -8.31 1.90 4.11
CA PRO A 118 -7.45 0.79 3.70
C PRO A 118 -7.33 -0.30 4.78
N ALA A 119 -7.19 0.10 6.05
CA ALA A 119 -7.12 -0.86 7.16
C ALA A 119 -8.40 -1.72 7.27
N LEU A 120 -9.58 -1.12 7.08
CA LEU A 120 -10.86 -1.83 7.04
C LEU A 120 -10.93 -2.81 5.86
N VAL A 121 -10.53 -2.38 4.66
CA VAL A 121 -10.51 -3.23 3.47
C VAL A 121 -9.61 -4.45 3.70
N ALA A 122 -8.41 -4.26 4.24
CA ALA A 122 -7.50 -5.36 4.55
C ALA A 122 -8.06 -6.34 5.60
N ALA A 123 -8.84 -5.85 6.56
CA ALA A 123 -9.52 -6.69 7.54
C ALA A 123 -10.68 -7.49 6.94
N ARG A 124 -11.38 -6.93 5.93
CA ARG A 124 -12.47 -7.60 5.21
C ARG A 124 -11.96 -8.69 4.26
N LEU A 125 -10.82 -8.44 3.59
CA LEU A 125 -10.26 -9.33 2.57
C LEU A 125 -9.41 -10.48 3.14
N GLY A 126 -9.05 -10.48 4.44
CA GLY A 126 -8.17 -11.51 5.02
C GLY A 126 -8.28 -11.69 6.53
#